data_AF-A0A1F9LNN5-F1
#
_entry.id   AF-A0A1F9LNN5-F1
#
_cell.length_a   1.000
_cell.length_b   1.000
_cell.length_c   1.000
_cell.angle_alpha   90.00
_cell.angle_beta   90.00
_cell.angle_gamma   90.00
#
_symmetry.space_group_name_H-M   'P 1'
#
loop_
_entity.id
_entity.type
_entity.pdbx_description
1 polymer ?
#
loop_
_entity_poly.entity_id
_entity_poly.type
_entity_poly.pdbx_seq_one_letter_code
_entity_poly.pdbx_strand_id
1 'polypeptide(L)' 'MEKFLEHIEKFKLRNGYSELEISRKREALEKVLVPDTIETHRKRLERAGFKTMDVWLKWFNFASFIAVKP' A
#
# COMPACT_ATOMS: atom_id res chain seq x y z
N MET A 1 1.74 -4.55 -12.81
CA MET A 1 1.30 -5.04 -11.49
C MET A 1 1.80 -6.45 -11.20
N GLU A 2 1.69 -7.38 -12.14
CA GLU A 2 2.09 -8.79 -11.98
C GLU A 2 3.54 -8.98 -11.50
N LYS A 3 4.52 -8.31 -12.14
CA LYS A 3 5.93 -8.30 -11.70
C LYS A 3 6.19 -7.82 -10.27
N PHE A 4 5.30 -7.00 -9.69
CA PHE A 4 5.46 -6.51 -8.31
C PHE A 4 4.95 -7.53 -7.30
N LEU A 5 3.87 -8.23 -7.62
CA LEU A 5 3.32 -9.29 -6.78
C LEU A 5 4.32 -10.44 -6.64
N GLU A 6 4.96 -10.83 -7.74
CA GLU A 6 6.04 -11.83 -7.73
C GLU A 6 7.20 -11.44 -6.80
N HIS A 7 7.56 -10.15 -6.77
CA HIS A 7 8.67 -9.68 -5.94
C HIS A 7 8.35 -9.74 -4.44
N ILE A 8 7.11 -9.38 -4.08
CA ILE A 8 6.62 -9.46 -2.70
C ILE A 8 6.51 -10.93 -2.24
N GLU A 9 6.06 -11.81 -3.13
CA GLU A 9 5.97 -13.26 -2.87
C GLU A 9 7.35 -13.86 -2.59
N LYS A 10 8.33 -13.58 -3.45
CA LYS A 10 9.74 -13.98 -3.24
C LYS A 10 10.33 -13.40 -1.96
N PHE A 11 10.00 -12.16 -1.60
CA PHE A 11 10.43 -11.56 -0.34
C PHE A 11 9.86 -12.30 0.88
N LYS A 12 8.55 -12.61 0.89
CA LYS A 12 7.92 -13.35 2.00
C LYS A 12 8.52 -14.75 2.16
N LEU A 13 8.76 -15.47 1.06
CA LEU A 13 9.42 -16.78 1.08
C LEU A 13 10.83 -16.69 1.71
N ARG A 14 11.62 -15.70 1.31
CA ARG A 14 12.97 -15.49 1.89
C ARG A 14 12.96 -15.12 3.37
N ASN A 15 11.84 -14.62 3.89
CA ASN A 15 11.65 -14.28 5.30
C ASN A 15 10.95 -15.41 6.11
N GLY A 16 10.91 -16.64 5.59
CA GLY A 16 10.46 -17.82 6.33
C GLY A 16 8.94 -18.03 6.36
N TYR A 17 8.17 -17.30 5.53
CA TYR A 17 6.74 -17.60 5.36
C TYR A 17 6.56 -18.85 4.51
N SER A 18 5.68 -19.77 4.92
CA SER A 18 5.33 -20.92 4.08
C SER A 18 4.48 -20.51 2.88
N GLU A 19 4.57 -21.25 1.77
CA GLU A 19 3.71 -21.03 0.59
C GLU A 19 2.22 -21.06 0.94
N LEU A 20 1.84 -21.92 1.90
CA LEU A 20 0.46 -22.04 2.38
C LEU A 20 -0.02 -20.78 3.12
N GLU A 21 0.84 -20.19 3.96
CA GLU A 21 0.54 -18.93 4.66
C GLU A 21 0.51 -17.73 3.71
N ILE A 22 1.38 -17.73 2.69
CA ILE A 22 1.39 -16.69 1.65
C ILE A 22 0.09 -16.76 0.84
N SER A 23 -0.31 -17.95 0.41
CA SER A 23 -1.53 -18.19 -0.37
C SER A 23 -2.79 -17.80 0.42
N ARG A 24 -2.93 -18.26 1.67
CA ARG A 24 -4.07 -17.89 2.54
C ARG A 24 -4.15 -16.39 2.82
N LYS A 25 -3.02 -15.73 3.08
CA LYS A 25 -2.98 -14.26 3.28
C LYS A 25 -3.31 -13.52 1.99
N ARG A 26 -2.91 -14.03 0.83
CA ARG A 26 -3.18 -13.41 -0.48
C ARG A 26 -4.66 -13.49 -0.80
N GLU A 27 -5.28 -14.66 -0.67
CA GLU A 27 -6.74 -14.83 -0.87
C GLU A 27 -7.57 -13.95 0.06
N ALA A 28 -7.20 -13.88 1.35
CA ALA A 28 -7.93 -13.07 2.33
C ALA A 28 -7.82 -11.55 2.08
N LEU A 29 -6.79 -11.09 1.36
CA LEU A 29 -6.49 -9.66 1.18
C LEU A 29 -6.75 -9.16 -0.25
N GLU A 30 -6.72 -10.02 -1.28
CA GLU A 30 -6.89 -9.63 -2.68
C GLU A 30 -8.27 -9.00 -2.98
N LYS A 31 -9.30 -9.33 -2.20
CA LYS A 31 -10.64 -8.73 -2.32
C LYS A 31 -10.91 -7.58 -1.34
N VAL A 32 -9.99 -7.31 -0.42
CA VAL A 32 -10.21 -6.36 0.71
C VAL A 32 -9.31 -5.14 0.62
N LEU A 33 -8.08 -5.28 0.12
CA LEU A 33 -7.12 -4.20 -0.01
C LEU A 33 -7.02 -3.70 -1.46
N VAL A 34 -8.07 -3.01 -1.91
CA VAL A 34 -8.04 -2.32 -3.21
C VAL A 34 -7.15 -1.07 -3.08
N PRO A 35 -6.00 -1.00 -3.79
CA PRO A 35 -5.09 0.14 -3.65
C PRO A 35 -5.66 1.37 -4.33
N ASP A 36 -5.56 2.50 -3.64
CA ASP A 36 -5.90 3.81 -4.18
C ASP A 36 -4.63 4.53 -4.69
N THR A 37 -4.81 5.41 -5.67
CA THR A 37 -3.71 6.26 -6.16
C THR A 37 -3.35 7.35 -5.14
N ILE A 38 -2.13 7.87 -5.22
CA ILE A 38 -1.72 9.05 -4.43
C ILE A 38 -2.70 10.22 -4.64
N GLU A 39 -3.19 10.41 -5.87
CA GLU A 39 -4.16 11.45 -6.20
C GLU A 39 -5.51 11.25 -5.50
N THR A 40 -5.97 9.99 -5.39
CA THR A 40 -7.16 9.66 -4.61
C THR A 40 -6.99 10.05 -3.14
N HIS A 41 -5.82 9.73 -2.56
CA HIS A 41 -5.52 10.10 -1.17
C HIS A 41 -5.43 11.62 -0.98
N ARG A 42 -4.82 12.35 -1.92
CA ARG A 42 -4.75 13.83 -1.91
C ARG A 42 -6.14 14.44 -1.84
N LYS A 43 -7.03 14.06 -2.76
CA LYS A 43 -8.44 14.53 -2.78
C LYS A 43 -9.19 14.23 -1.49
N ARG A 44 -8.93 13.08 -0.86
CA ARG A 44 -9.57 12.73 0.43
C ARG A 44 -9.12 13.64 1.56
N LEU A 45 -7.82 13.97 1.62
CA LEU A 45 -7.29 14.87 2.64
C LEU A 45 -7.73 16.32 2.44
N GLU A 46 -7.79 16.78 1.19
CA GLU A 46 -8.38 18.08 0.84
C GLU A 46 -9.84 18.19 1.32
N ARG A 47 -10.65 17.16 1.04
CA ARG A 47 -12.04 17.07 1.52
C ARG A 47 -12.16 17.02 3.04
N ALA A 48 -11.16 16.47 3.72
CA ALA A 48 -11.08 16.45 5.18
C ALA A 48 -10.58 17.78 5.80
N GLY A 49 -10.21 18.77 4.97
CA GLY A 49 -9.81 20.11 5.42
C GLY A 49 -8.30 20.31 5.61
N PHE A 50 -7.46 19.36 5.18
CA PHE A 50 -6.01 19.57 5.12
C PHE A 50 -5.67 20.40 3.88
N LYS A 51 -4.89 21.49 4.07
CA LYS A 51 -4.48 22.37 2.97
C LYS A 51 -3.17 21.95 2.31
N THR A 52 -2.34 21.20 3.04
CA THR A 52 -1.05 20.72 2.56
C THR A 52 -0.88 19.25 2.91
N MET A 53 -0.39 18.48 1.94
CA MET A 53 -0.05 17.07 2.07
C MET A 53 1.11 16.75 1.13
N ASP A 54 2.03 15.90 1.58
CA ASP A 54 3.06 15.32 0.74
C ASP A 54 3.36 13.85 1.09
N VAL A 55 4.06 13.16 0.21
CA VAL A 55 4.58 11.81 0.41
C VAL A 55 5.95 11.91 1.06
N TRP A 56 6.01 11.84 2.39
CA TRP A 56 7.27 11.87 3.15
C TRP A 56 8.08 10.56 3.06
N LEU A 57 7.43 9.43 2.70
CA LEU A 57 8.11 8.16 2.48
C LEU A 57 7.38 7.35 1.40
N LYS A 58 8.14 6.82 0.45
CA LYS A 58 7.61 5.87 -0.54
C LYS A 58 8.54 4.67 -0.65
N TRP A 59 7.95 3.48 -0.57
CA TRP A 59 8.65 2.22 -0.78
C TRP A 59 7.83 1.33 -1.72
N PHE A 60 8.25 1.28 -2.98
CA PHE A 60 7.52 0.61 -4.07
C PHE A 60 6.06 1.11 -4.19
N ASN A 61 5.09 0.22 -3.95
CA ASN A 61 3.65 0.49 -4.00
C ASN A 61 3.08 0.96 -2.65
N PHE A 62 3.91 1.07 -1.62
CA PHE A 62 3.54 1.65 -0.34
C PHE A 62 3.98 3.10 -0.29
N ALA A 63 3.09 3.97 0.17
CA ALA A 63 3.38 5.36 0.45
C ALA A 63 2.87 5.70 1.84
N SER A 64 3.62 6.52 2.54
CA SER A 64 3.18 7.18 3.75
C SER A 64 3.02 8.67 3.44
N PHE A 65 2.04 9.29 4.07
CA PHE A 65 1.68 10.68 3.81
C PHE A 65 1.84 11.52 5.08
N ILE A 66 2.30 12.75 4.92
CA ILE A 66 2.24 13.78 5.96
C ILE A 66 1.25 14.85 5.49
N ALA A 67 0.37 15.29 6.39
CA ALA A 67 -0.60 16.35 6.11
C ALA A 67 -0.66 17.31 7.29
N VAL A 68 -0.65 18.61 7.01
CA VAL A 68 -0.60 19.66 8.04
C VAL A 68 -1.93 20.38 8.07
N LYS A 69 -2.55 20.40 9.26
CA LYS A 69 -3.73 21.22 9.51
C LYS A 69 -3.27 22.68 9.72
N PRO A 70 -3.95 23.66 9.11
CA PRO A 70 -3.66 25.08 9.35
C PRO A 70 -3.81 25.48 10.81
#